data_AF-W2TNH5-F1
#
_entry.id   AF-W2TNH5-F1
#
_cell.length_a   1.000
_cell.length_b   1.000
_cell.length_c   1.000
_cell.angle_alpha   90.00
_cell.angle_beta   90.00
_cell.angle_gamma   90.00
#
_symmetry.space_group_name_H-M   'P 1'
#
loop_
_entity.id
_entity.type
_entity.pdbx_description
1 polymer ?
#
loop_
_entity_poly.entity_id
_entity_poly.type
_entity_poly.pdbx_seq_one_letter_code
_entity_poly.pdbx_strand_id
1 'polypeptide(L)'
;MLTFFKNLNHLNPGMELEKLRRLDHEEFKKMLFLKDVRSYCPCVLQHGRKSEDNLYLNVFSPAWDPGNSTRFAVLVFIHGGGFISDSCVKYGDERICEHLCTKDVVVVTTQYRLGYLGFFSTGDEHCPGNFALWDQTLALKWVQENIAFFNGDPRNVTVMGQSAGGASVDLLSICPHSRDLFQRVIPMAGNASCEWSTHNNMVEVCRKFAESIGISETHHSLNVKSYFSAFFVNHYTLMKKWQHSMQMHSMQVF
;
A
#
# COMPACT_ATOMS: atom_id res chain seq x y z
N MET A 1 11.67 3.81 -25.29
CA MET A 1 12.61 2.89 -24.62
C MET A 1 12.38 3.07 -23.13
N LEU A 2 11.53 2.26 -22.49
CA LEU A 2 11.15 2.47 -21.08
C LEU A 2 12.34 2.29 -20.14
N THR A 3 12.47 3.18 -19.15
CA THR A 3 13.31 2.92 -17.99
C THR A 3 12.51 2.04 -17.04
N PHE A 4 12.63 0.72 -17.23
CA PHE A 4 12.34 -0.22 -16.16
C PHE A 4 13.36 0.02 -15.05
N PHE A 5 12.92 0.28 -13.81
CA PHE A 5 13.78 0.12 -12.65
C PHE A 5 13.97 -1.39 -12.37
N LYS A 6 14.62 -2.11 -13.30
CA LYS A 6 15.08 -3.51 -13.19
C LYS A 6 16.60 -3.62 -12.92
N ASN A 7 17.34 -2.51 -12.92
CA ASN A 7 18.75 -2.48 -12.53
C ASN A 7 19.20 -1.02 -12.36
N LEU A 8 19.79 -0.68 -11.20
CA LEU A 8 20.20 0.68 -10.80
C LEU A 8 21.39 1.26 -11.60
N ASN A 9 21.74 0.70 -12.77
CA ASN A 9 22.96 1.07 -13.51
C ASN A 9 22.78 2.22 -14.51
N HIS A 10 21.58 2.79 -14.65
CA HIS A 10 21.30 3.90 -15.57
C HIS A 10 20.80 5.18 -14.88
N LEU A 11 21.09 5.33 -13.59
CA LEU A 11 20.90 6.62 -12.92
C LEU A 11 21.87 7.67 -13.52
N ASN A 12 21.34 8.88 -13.70
CA ASN A 12 22.06 10.09 -14.09
C ASN A 12 23.44 10.14 -13.38
N PRO A 13 24.58 10.37 -14.07
CA PRO A 13 25.92 10.25 -13.47
C PRO A 13 26.23 11.20 -12.29
N GLY A 14 25.28 12.07 -11.90
CA GLY A 14 25.33 12.88 -10.67
C GLY A 14 24.56 12.31 -9.47
N MET A 15 23.88 11.17 -9.60
CA MET A 15 23.26 10.45 -8.48
C MET A 15 24.26 9.44 -7.90
N GLU A 16 25.08 9.87 -6.96
CA GLU A 16 25.81 8.94 -6.11
C GLU A 16 24.81 8.00 -5.42
N LEU A 17 24.98 6.70 -5.63
CA LEU A 17 24.31 5.61 -4.91
C LEU A 17 24.32 5.80 -3.38
N GLU A 18 25.25 6.60 -2.86
CA GLU A 18 25.34 6.98 -1.45
C GLU A 18 24.21 7.90 -0.97
N LYS A 19 23.61 8.74 -1.81
CA LYS A 19 22.48 9.59 -1.39
C LYS A 19 21.18 8.81 -1.23
N LEU A 20 20.95 7.79 -2.06
CA LEU A 20 19.85 6.81 -1.88
C LEU A 20 20.10 5.89 -0.67
N ARG A 21 21.36 5.58 -0.34
CA ARG A 21 21.74 4.83 0.87
C ARG A 21 21.65 5.63 2.17
N ARG A 22 21.71 6.97 2.10
CA ARG A 22 21.64 7.88 3.26
C ARG A 22 20.23 8.19 3.77
N LEU A 23 19.18 7.72 3.10
CA LEU A 23 17.82 7.73 3.63
C LEU A 23 17.68 6.58 4.65
N ASP A 24 18.42 6.71 5.74
CA ASP A 24 18.56 5.71 6.80
C ASP A 24 17.40 5.82 7.80
N HIS A 25 16.27 5.24 7.42
CA HIS A 25 15.48 4.52 8.40
C HIS A 25 15.57 3.05 8.03
N GLU A 26 16.20 2.24 8.88
CA GLU A 26 16.24 0.77 8.77
C GLU A 26 14.83 0.14 8.57
N GLU A 27 13.76 0.86 8.93
CA GLU A 27 12.37 0.50 8.66
C GLU A 27 11.97 0.65 7.18
N PHE A 28 12.53 1.62 6.45
CA PHE A 28 12.35 1.80 5.01
C PHE A 28 13.14 0.77 4.19
N LYS A 29 14.28 0.27 4.69
CA LYS A 29 15.08 -0.77 4.00
C LYS A 29 14.34 -2.09 3.82
N LYS A 30 13.31 -2.38 4.63
CA LYS A 30 12.44 -3.56 4.44
C LYS A 30 11.40 -3.35 3.33
N MET A 31 10.94 -2.11 3.13
CA MET A 31 9.99 -1.72 2.09
C MET A 31 10.68 -1.51 0.73
N LEU A 32 11.98 -1.17 0.76
CA LEU A 32 12.81 -0.90 -0.41
C LEU A 32 13.74 -2.07 -0.73
N PHE A 33 13.18 -3.09 -1.38
CA PHE A 33 13.95 -3.80 -2.39
C PHE A 33 13.18 -3.73 -3.71
N LEU A 34 13.73 -3.00 -4.69
CA LEU A 34 13.52 -3.28 -6.10
C LEU A 34 14.15 -4.66 -6.40
N LYS A 35 13.51 -5.71 -5.90
CA LYS A 35 13.77 -7.11 -6.23
C LYS A 35 12.51 -7.62 -6.88
N ASP A 36 12.65 -8.21 -8.06
CA ASP A 36 11.65 -8.96 -8.83
C ASP A 36 10.40 -9.27 -7.98
N VAL A 37 9.40 -8.38 -7.99
CA VAL A 37 8.26 -8.44 -7.06
C VAL A 37 7.32 -9.53 -7.56
N ARG A 38 7.69 -10.78 -7.30
CA ARG A 38 6.84 -11.96 -7.46
C ARG A 38 6.27 -12.42 -6.13
N SER A 39 6.44 -11.60 -5.09
CA SER A 39 6.05 -11.90 -3.71
C SER A 39 4.72 -11.20 -3.38
N TYR A 40 3.70 -11.98 -3.05
CA TYR A 40 2.34 -11.47 -2.76
C TYR A 40 1.88 -11.84 -1.35
N CYS A 41 0.92 -11.10 -0.81
CA CYS A 41 0.29 -11.44 0.47
C CYS A 41 -0.34 -12.84 0.39
N PRO A 42 -0.32 -13.67 1.46
CA PRO A 42 -0.83 -15.03 1.38
C PRO A 42 -2.35 -15.06 1.11
N CYS A 43 -2.76 -15.34 -0.13
CA CYS A 43 -4.16 -15.50 -0.52
C CYS A 43 -4.39 -16.61 -1.55
N VAL A 44 -5.59 -17.19 -1.60
CA VAL A 44 -5.83 -18.59 -2.02
C VAL A 44 -5.68 -18.87 -3.54
N LEU A 45 -5.59 -17.88 -4.44
CA LEU A 45 -5.60 -18.16 -5.89
C LEU A 45 -4.59 -17.33 -6.72
N GLN A 46 -3.67 -18.05 -7.41
CA GLN A 46 -2.75 -17.71 -8.52
C GLN A 46 -1.32 -17.11 -8.30
N HIS A 47 -0.53 -17.28 -9.38
CA HIS A 47 0.92 -17.51 -9.55
C HIS A 47 1.91 -16.47 -8.99
N GLY A 48 2.61 -16.83 -7.91
CA GLY A 48 3.79 -16.15 -7.35
C GLY A 48 4.18 -16.72 -5.99
N ARG A 49 5.31 -16.29 -5.41
CA ARG A 49 5.71 -16.71 -4.05
C ARG A 49 4.85 -15.94 -3.05
N LYS A 50 4.22 -16.63 -2.09
CA LYS A 50 3.50 -15.92 -1.01
C LYS A 50 4.51 -15.46 0.04
N SER A 51 4.40 -14.22 0.48
CA SER A 51 5.27 -13.59 1.47
C SER A 51 4.48 -12.55 2.29
N GLU A 52 4.73 -12.49 3.59
CA GLU A 52 4.28 -11.38 4.43
C GLU A 52 5.10 -10.11 4.17
N ASP A 53 6.37 -10.28 3.81
CA ASP A 53 7.22 -9.24 3.26
C ASP A 53 6.77 -8.96 1.82
N ASN A 54 5.80 -8.07 1.67
CA ASN A 54 5.12 -7.76 0.40
C ASN A 54 4.77 -6.28 0.21
N LEU A 55 5.16 -5.39 1.12
CA LEU A 55 4.88 -3.96 1.03
C LEU A 55 5.83 -3.27 0.05
N TYR A 56 5.61 -3.55 -1.24
CA TYR A 56 6.39 -3.00 -2.35
C TYR A 56 5.53 -2.15 -3.26
N LEU A 57 6.19 -1.27 -4.00
CA LEU A 57 5.61 -0.51 -5.11
C LEU A 57 6.52 -0.58 -6.34
N ASN A 58 5.91 -0.53 -7.52
CA ASN A 58 6.60 -0.43 -8.80
C ASN A 58 6.40 0.98 -9.36
N VAL A 59 7.43 1.52 -10.03
CA VAL A 59 7.35 2.81 -10.72
C VAL A 59 7.71 2.63 -12.20
N PHE A 60 6.79 3.04 -13.06
CA PHE A 60 6.95 3.10 -14.51
C PHE A 60 6.95 4.58 -14.90
N SER A 61 8.03 5.03 -15.54
CA SER A 61 8.19 6.43 -15.92
C SER A 61 8.51 6.56 -17.41
N PRO A 62 8.01 7.62 -18.08
CA PRO A 62 8.49 7.97 -19.40
C PRO A 62 10.01 8.14 -19.40
N ALA A 63 10.66 7.63 -20.45
CA ALA A 63 12.13 7.63 -20.50
C ALA A 63 12.72 8.89 -21.11
N TRP A 64 11.89 9.79 -21.64
CA TRP A 64 12.33 11.11 -22.06
C TRP A 64 12.27 12.09 -20.91
N ASP A 65 13.11 13.11 -21.01
CA ASP A 65 13.05 14.26 -20.12
C ASP A 65 11.79 15.08 -20.45
N PRO A 66 10.94 15.39 -19.46
CA PRO A 66 9.81 16.30 -19.67
C PRO A 66 10.25 17.73 -20.01
N GLY A 67 11.55 18.07 -19.94
CA GLY A 67 12.09 19.40 -20.16
C GLY A 67 12.20 20.22 -18.88
N ASN A 68 12.88 21.38 -18.94
CA ASN A 68 13.35 22.13 -17.77
C ASN A 68 12.27 22.61 -16.76
N SER A 69 10.98 22.56 -17.07
CA SER A 69 9.93 23.11 -16.19
C SER A 69 8.66 22.26 -16.07
N THR A 70 8.60 21.10 -16.71
CA THR A 70 7.42 20.23 -16.69
C THR A 70 7.75 18.94 -15.97
N ARG A 71 6.84 18.47 -15.11
CA ARG A 71 6.88 17.15 -14.50
C ARG A 71 5.65 16.38 -14.97
N PHE A 72 5.79 15.07 -15.10
CA PHE A 72 4.71 14.19 -15.55
C PHE A 72 3.60 14.07 -14.52
N ALA A 73 2.37 13.88 -14.98
CA ALA A 73 1.27 13.52 -14.08
C ALA A 73 1.57 12.15 -13.46
N VAL A 74 1.11 11.93 -12.22
CA VAL A 74 1.34 10.67 -11.49
C VAL A 74 0.02 9.93 -11.35
N LEU A 75 -0.01 8.67 -11.74
CA LEU A 75 -1.12 7.76 -11.52
C LEU A 75 -0.70 6.68 -10.53
N VAL A 76 -1.35 6.62 -9.37
CA VAL A 76 -1.15 5.55 -8.38
C VAL A 76 -2.29 4.56 -8.50
N PHE A 77 -1.98 3.30 -8.77
CA PHE A 77 -2.96 2.22 -8.94
C PHE A 77 -3.02 1.31 -7.71
N ILE A 78 -4.22 1.14 -7.16
CA ILE A 78 -4.54 0.22 -6.06
C ILE A 78 -5.35 -0.96 -6.63
N HIS A 79 -4.80 -2.16 -6.49
CA HIS A 79 -5.39 -3.37 -7.03
C HIS A 79 -6.66 -3.80 -6.27
N GLY A 80 -7.54 -4.53 -6.96
CA GLY A 80 -8.74 -5.14 -6.39
C GLY A 80 -8.45 -6.46 -5.67
N GLY A 81 -9.44 -7.37 -5.66
CA GLY A 81 -9.31 -8.70 -5.05
C GLY A 81 -10.07 -8.88 -3.74
N GLY A 82 -11.11 -8.07 -3.52
CA GLY A 82 -12.03 -8.21 -2.39
C GLY A 82 -11.37 -8.06 -1.03
N PHE A 83 -10.26 -7.32 -0.95
CA PHE A 83 -9.41 -7.17 0.24
C PHE A 83 -8.75 -8.46 0.77
N ILE A 84 -8.99 -9.61 0.13
CA ILE A 84 -8.52 -10.92 0.57
C ILE A 84 -7.54 -11.57 -0.39
N SER A 85 -7.41 -11.03 -1.61
CA SER A 85 -6.63 -11.64 -2.67
C SER A 85 -6.07 -10.63 -3.67
N ASP A 86 -5.31 -11.15 -4.64
CA ASP A 86 -4.75 -10.42 -5.77
C ASP A 86 -3.49 -9.61 -5.47
N SER A 87 -2.97 -8.92 -6.49
CA SER A 87 -1.72 -8.17 -6.46
C SER A 87 -1.64 -7.13 -7.58
N CYS A 88 -0.74 -6.17 -7.42
CA CYS A 88 -0.38 -5.15 -8.41
C CYS A 88 0.16 -5.73 -9.72
N VAL A 89 0.79 -6.92 -9.70
CA VAL A 89 1.39 -7.54 -10.89
C VAL A 89 0.36 -8.23 -11.78
N LYS A 90 -0.76 -8.72 -11.20
CA LYS A 90 -1.78 -9.46 -11.97
C LYS A 90 -2.50 -8.59 -12.99
N TYR A 91 -2.50 -7.27 -12.81
CA TYR A 91 -3.18 -6.34 -13.70
C TYR A 91 -2.44 -6.07 -15.03
N GLY A 92 -1.44 -6.88 -15.38
CA GLY A 92 -0.68 -6.72 -16.63
C GLY A 92 0.02 -5.36 -16.65
N ASP A 93 0.59 -5.01 -15.49
CA ASP A 93 1.22 -3.72 -15.20
C ASP A 93 2.18 -3.30 -16.31
N GLU A 94 3.02 -4.20 -16.83
CA GLU A 94 3.99 -3.82 -17.87
C GLU A 94 3.32 -3.17 -19.11
N ARG A 95 2.34 -3.81 -19.76
CA ARG A 95 1.79 -3.29 -21.04
C ARG A 95 0.90 -2.06 -20.89
N ILE A 96 0.06 -2.03 -19.85
CA ILE A 96 -0.83 -0.88 -19.61
C ILE A 96 0.00 0.30 -19.11
N CYS A 97 0.96 0.08 -18.22
CA CYS A 97 1.85 1.14 -17.76
C CYS A 97 2.75 1.64 -18.90
N GLU A 98 3.24 0.75 -19.78
CA GLU A 98 3.93 1.13 -21.01
C GLU A 98 3.09 2.09 -21.86
N HIS A 99 1.82 1.75 -22.10
CA HIS A 99 0.94 2.61 -22.87
C HIS A 99 0.70 3.96 -22.18
N LEU A 100 0.46 3.98 -20.87
CA LEU A 100 0.25 5.21 -20.10
C LEU A 100 1.50 6.09 -20.06
N CYS A 101 2.70 5.49 -19.99
CA CYS A 101 3.97 6.24 -20.09
C CYS A 101 4.09 6.96 -21.43
N THR A 102 3.55 6.41 -22.54
CA THR A 102 3.48 7.12 -23.85
C THR A 102 2.61 8.36 -23.85
N LYS A 103 1.87 8.61 -22.76
CA LYS A 103 0.96 9.75 -22.57
C LYS A 103 1.46 10.71 -21.49
N ASP A 104 2.77 10.74 -21.22
CA ASP A 104 3.39 11.66 -20.26
C ASP A 104 2.89 11.45 -18.81
N VAL A 105 2.65 10.19 -18.44
CA VAL A 105 2.19 9.77 -17.11
C VAL A 105 3.21 8.83 -16.45
N VAL A 106 3.60 9.14 -15.22
CA VAL A 106 4.31 8.21 -14.33
C VAL A 106 3.27 7.33 -13.64
N VAL A 107 3.42 6.01 -13.75
CA VAL A 107 2.51 5.05 -13.12
C VAL A 107 3.20 4.39 -11.93
N VAL A 108 2.52 4.39 -10.79
CA VAL A 108 2.93 3.70 -9.57
C VAL A 108 1.91 2.62 -9.28
N THR A 109 2.33 1.37 -9.13
CA THR A 109 1.45 0.29 -8.66
C THR A 109 1.92 -0.14 -7.28
N THR A 110 0.99 -0.32 -6.33
CA THR A 110 1.33 -0.60 -4.93
C THR A 110 0.66 -1.86 -4.41
N GLN A 111 1.39 -2.58 -3.55
CA GLN A 111 0.86 -3.65 -2.72
C GLN A 111 0.32 -3.10 -1.39
N TYR A 112 -0.57 -3.86 -0.78
CA TYR A 112 -1.07 -3.63 0.59
C TYR A 112 -1.39 -4.98 1.24
N ARG A 113 -1.44 -5.04 2.58
CA ARG A 113 -1.80 -6.26 3.30
C ARG A 113 -3.25 -6.69 3.03
N LEU A 114 -3.48 -8.00 2.96
CA LEU A 114 -4.78 -8.60 2.62
C LEU A 114 -5.33 -9.47 3.75
N GLY A 115 -6.64 -9.71 3.75
CA GLY A 115 -7.33 -10.56 4.73
C GLY A 115 -7.10 -10.09 6.16
N TYR A 116 -6.91 -11.05 7.08
CA TYR A 116 -6.65 -10.71 8.48
C TYR A 116 -5.35 -9.92 8.66
N LEU A 117 -4.33 -10.10 7.82
CA LEU A 117 -3.11 -9.27 7.87
C LEU A 117 -3.40 -7.78 7.64
N GLY A 118 -4.40 -7.47 6.80
CA GLY A 118 -4.78 -6.10 6.46
C GLY A 118 -5.89 -5.51 7.31
N PHE A 119 -6.78 -6.33 7.85
CA PHE A 119 -8.05 -5.85 8.42
C PHE A 119 -8.43 -6.45 9.77
N PHE A 120 -7.59 -7.28 10.38
CA PHE A 120 -7.87 -7.80 11.71
C PHE A 120 -8.02 -6.67 12.74
N SER A 121 -9.08 -6.72 13.55
CA SER A 121 -9.39 -5.69 14.54
C SER A 121 -9.95 -6.29 15.83
N THR A 122 -9.52 -5.76 16.97
CA THR A 122 -10.14 -5.96 18.29
C THR A 122 -11.12 -4.85 18.64
N GLY A 123 -11.26 -3.82 17.80
CA GLY A 123 -12.16 -2.68 18.00
C GLY A 123 -11.66 -1.63 18.99
N ASP A 124 -10.43 -1.80 19.51
CA ASP A 124 -9.81 -0.94 20.50
C ASP A 124 -8.35 -0.59 20.15
N GLU A 125 -7.68 0.18 21.01
CA GLU A 125 -6.31 0.67 20.84
C GLU A 125 -5.24 -0.45 20.75
N HIS A 126 -5.59 -1.67 21.13
CA HIS A 126 -4.67 -2.79 21.04
C HIS A 126 -4.55 -3.28 19.60
N CYS A 127 -5.64 -3.34 18.84
CA CYS A 127 -5.64 -3.67 17.43
C CYS A 127 -6.79 -2.93 16.72
N PRO A 128 -6.62 -1.66 16.31
CA PRO A 128 -7.72 -0.88 15.74
C PRO A 128 -8.15 -1.38 14.35
N GLY A 129 -7.27 -2.07 13.62
CA GLY A 129 -7.53 -2.60 12.28
C GLY A 129 -7.18 -1.63 11.16
N ASN A 130 -7.77 -1.83 9.98
CA ASN A 130 -7.57 -1.03 8.76
C ASN A 130 -6.09 -0.85 8.35
N PHE A 131 -5.25 -1.83 8.67
CA PHE A 131 -3.82 -1.82 8.37
C PHE A 131 -3.52 -1.70 6.87
N ALA A 132 -4.34 -2.30 6.02
CA ALA A 132 -4.24 -2.17 4.57
C ALA A 132 -4.41 -0.72 4.07
N LEU A 133 -5.36 0.04 4.64
CA LEU A 133 -5.56 1.45 4.30
C LEU A 133 -4.38 2.30 4.78
N TRP A 134 -3.76 1.92 5.90
CA TRP A 134 -2.51 2.52 6.35
C TRP A 134 -1.34 2.23 5.41
N ASP A 135 -1.23 1.01 4.89
CA ASP A 135 -0.20 0.65 3.90
C ASP A 135 -0.35 1.52 2.64
N GLN A 136 -1.57 1.67 2.15
CA GLN A 136 -1.86 2.51 0.99
C GLN A 136 -1.56 4.00 1.27
N THR A 137 -1.90 4.49 2.47
CA THR A 137 -1.55 5.84 2.91
C THR A 137 -0.03 6.04 2.95
N LEU A 138 0.71 5.05 3.44
CA LEU A 138 2.17 5.09 3.48
C LEU A 138 2.78 5.08 2.07
N ALA A 139 2.24 4.29 1.14
CA ALA A 139 2.64 4.33 -0.26
C ALA A 139 2.40 5.72 -0.88
N LEU A 140 1.28 6.38 -0.57
CA LEU A 140 1.00 7.74 -1.03
C LEU A 140 1.98 8.77 -0.44
N LYS A 141 2.36 8.64 0.83
CA LYS A 141 3.42 9.47 1.43
C LYS A 141 4.76 9.27 0.73
N TRP A 142 5.10 8.01 0.43
CA TRP A 142 6.29 7.70 -0.35
C TRP A 142 6.26 8.39 -1.72
N VAL A 143 5.12 8.37 -2.41
CA VAL A 143 4.94 9.08 -3.69
C VAL A 143 5.18 10.58 -3.52
N GLN A 144 4.59 11.21 -2.50
CA GLN A 144 4.80 12.63 -2.23
C GLN A 144 6.28 13.00 -2.02
N GLU A 145 7.02 12.16 -1.30
CA GLU A 145 8.42 12.41 -0.94
C GLU A 145 9.40 12.08 -2.09
N ASN A 146 9.06 11.12 -2.96
CA ASN A 146 10.05 10.49 -3.85
C ASN A 146 9.73 10.59 -5.34
N ILE A 147 8.47 10.82 -5.75
CA ILE A 147 8.10 10.68 -7.18
C ILE A 147 8.77 11.70 -8.10
N ALA A 148 9.24 12.82 -7.54
CA ALA A 148 10.01 13.82 -8.25
C ALA A 148 11.33 13.27 -8.84
N PHE A 149 11.95 12.26 -8.20
CA PHE A 149 13.15 11.58 -8.73
C PHE A 149 12.86 10.76 -9.98
N PHE A 150 11.59 10.45 -10.23
CA PHE A 150 11.08 9.72 -11.39
C PHE A 150 10.41 10.64 -12.40
N ASN A 151 10.69 11.95 -12.34
CA ASN A 151 10.09 13.01 -13.16
C ASN A 151 8.58 13.21 -12.94
N GLY A 152 7.97 12.64 -11.90
CA GLY A 152 6.56 12.85 -11.56
C GLY A 152 6.33 14.13 -10.75
N ASP A 153 5.18 14.78 -10.94
CA ASP A 153 4.77 15.94 -10.13
C ASP A 153 4.00 15.46 -8.89
N PRO A 154 4.54 15.62 -7.66
CA PRO A 154 3.84 15.27 -6.43
C PRO A 154 2.56 16.11 -6.20
N ARG A 155 2.39 17.22 -6.92
CA ARG A 155 1.18 18.07 -6.87
C ARG A 155 0.14 17.69 -7.94
N ASN A 156 0.42 16.68 -8.74
CA ASN A 156 -0.47 16.21 -9.81
C ASN A 156 -0.65 14.68 -9.74
N VAL A 157 -1.07 14.20 -8.58
CA VAL A 157 -1.28 12.78 -8.28
C VAL A 157 -2.75 12.42 -8.42
N THR A 158 -3.02 11.37 -9.18
CA THR A 158 -4.32 10.73 -9.32
C THR A 158 -4.26 9.33 -8.73
N VAL A 159 -5.18 8.99 -7.83
CA VAL A 159 -5.29 7.63 -7.28
C VAL A 159 -6.43 6.91 -7.98
N MET A 160 -6.13 5.74 -8.52
CA MET A 160 -7.05 4.92 -9.30
C MET A 160 -7.10 3.52 -8.71
N GLY A 161 -8.27 2.89 -8.75
CA GLY A 161 -8.38 1.52 -8.27
C GLY A 161 -9.66 0.84 -8.72
N GLN A 162 -9.64 -0.49 -8.73
CA GLN A 162 -10.74 -1.32 -9.21
C GLN A 162 -11.28 -2.25 -8.10
N SER A 163 -12.60 -2.39 -8.02
CA SER A 163 -13.28 -3.22 -6.99
C SER A 163 -12.84 -2.80 -5.58
N ALA A 164 -12.23 -3.68 -4.79
CA ALA A 164 -11.65 -3.35 -3.49
C ALA A 164 -10.65 -2.18 -3.54
N GLY A 165 -9.90 -2.06 -4.64
CA GLY A 165 -9.04 -0.90 -4.88
C GLY A 165 -9.84 0.37 -5.14
N GLY A 166 -10.99 0.28 -5.81
CA GLY A 166 -11.89 1.43 -6.01
C GLY A 166 -12.52 1.89 -4.69
N ALA A 167 -12.96 0.94 -3.86
CA ALA A 167 -13.39 1.22 -2.49
C ALA A 167 -12.27 1.85 -1.66
N SER A 168 -11.04 1.34 -1.78
CA SER A 168 -9.86 1.93 -1.13
C SER A 168 -9.63 3.38 -1.55
N VAL A 169 -9.66 3.69 -2.85
CA VAL A 169 -9.51 5.06 -3.37
C VAL A 169 -10.52 6.00 -2.74
N ASP A 170 -11.78 5.58 -2.67
CA ASP A 170 -12.85 6.39 -2.10
C ASP A 170 -12.66 6.60 -0.59
N LEU A 171 -12.35 5.53 0.17
CA LEU A 171 -12.02 5.60 1.60
C LEU A 171 -10.82 6.51 1.89
N LEU A 172 -9.77 6.45 1.06
CA LEU A 172 -8.60 7.32 1.17
C LEU A 172 -8.94 8.78 0.90
N SER A 173 -9.93 9.07 0.05
CA SER A 173 -10.35 10.43 -0.31
C SER A 173 -11.10 11.15 0.81
N ILE A 174 -11.77 10.38 1.68
CA ILE A 174 -12.50 10.92 2.83
C ILE A 174 -11.68 10.86 4.13
N CYS A 175 -10.63 10.04 4.18
CA CYS A 175 -9.76 9.89 5.34
C CYS A 175 -8.86 11.13 5.53
N PRO A 176 -8.89 11.79 6.71
CA PRO A 176 -8.05 12.97 6.99
C PRO A 176 -6.55 12.74 6.88
N HIS A 177 -6.09 11.49 7.01
CA HIS A 177 -4.66 11.15 6.99
C HIS A 177 -4.10 10.94 5.58
N SER A 178 -4.97 10.78 4.57
CA SER A 178 -4.57 10.45 3.19
C SER A 178 -5.12 11.40 2.14
N ARG A 179 -6.26 12.06 2.38
CA ARG A 179 -6.96 12.88 1.36
C ARG A 179 -6.11 14.02 0.79
N ASP A 180 -5.15 14.52 1.57
CA ASP A 180 -4.29 15.63 1.17
C ASP A 180 -2.99 15.16 0.46
N LEU A 181 -2.84 13.84 0.23
CA LEU A 181 -1.68 13.24 -0.46
C LEU A 181 -1.89 13.07 -1.98
N PHE A 182 -3.05 13.46 -2.52
CA PHE A 182 -3.36 13.38 -3.94
C PHE A 182 -4.43 14.41 -4.33
N GLN A 183 -4.59 14.66 -5.63
CA GLN A 183 -5.47 15.71 -6.13
C GLN A 183 -6.71 15.16 -6.84
N ARG A 184 -6.67 13.91 -7.32
CA ARG A 184 -7.76 13.31 -8.10
C ARG A 184 -7.95 11.84 -7.77
N VAL A 185 -9.16 11.35 -8.00
CA VAL A 185 -9.55 9.96 -7.74
C VAL A 185 -10.30 9.36 -8.92
N ILE A 186 -10.08 8.07 -9.17
CA ILE A 186 -10.80 7.27 -10.16
C ILE A 186 -11.20 5.92 -9.51
N PRO A 187 -12.35 5.88 -8.80
CA PRO A 187 -12.90 4.64 -8.26
C PRO A 187 -13.63 3.85 -9.37
N MET A 188 -13.19 2.62 -9.66
CA MET A 188 -13.78 1.77 -10.70
C MET A 188 -14.51 0.57 -10.08
N ALA A 189 -15.82 0.48 -10.31
CA ALA A 189 -16.64 -0.65 -9.86
C ALA A 189 -16.47 -1.00 -8.36
N GLY A 190 -16.30 0.02 -7.52
CA GLY A 190 -16.17 -0.08 -6.07
C GLY A 190 -16.00 1.30 -5.46
N ASN A 191 -16.64 1.53 -4.31
CA ASN A 191 -16.61 2.79 -3.55
C ASN A 191 -16.91 2.49 -2.07
N ALA A 192 -16.80 3.49 -1.19
CA ALA A 192 -17.00 3.35 0.26
C ALA A 192 -18.46 3.11 0.68
N SER A 193 -19.42 3.30 -0.24
CA SER A 193 -20.84 3.03 0.01
C SER A 193 -21.24 1.59 -0.31
N CYS A 194 -20.34 0.78 -0.87
CA CYS A 194 -20.63 -0.62 -1.14
C CYS A 194 -20.70 -1.42 0.18
N GLU A 195 -21.72 -2.27 0.35
CA GLU A 195 -21.90 -3.06 1.59
C GLU A 195 -20.71 -3.94 1.97
N TRP A 196 -19.94 -4.39 0.97
CA TRP A 196 -18.74 -5.19 1.16
C TRP A 196 -17.47 -4.37 1.42
N SER A 197 -17.53 -3.04 1.31
CA SER A 197 -16.37 -2.15 1.47
C SER A 197 -16.07 -1.78 2.92
N THR A 198 -17.09 -1.85 3.78
CA THR A 198 -16.99 -1.61 5.22
C THR A 198 -17.62 -2.79 5.97
N HIS A 199 -17.20 -3.03 7.21
CA HIS A 199 -17.67 -4.19 7.97
C HIS A 199 -17.96 -3.82 9.42
N ASN A 200 -19.24 -3.55 9.71
CA ASN A 200 -19.70 -3.14 11.04
C ASN A 200 -19.46 -4.22 12.13
N ASN A 201 -19.29 -5.48 11.73
CA ASN A 201 -19.10 -6.62 12.63
C ASN A 201 -17.67 -7.19 12.58
N MET A 202 -16.67 -6.44 12.10
CA MET A 202 -15.31 -6.98 11.92
C MET A 202 -14.69 -7.52 13.21
N VAL A 203 -14.98 -6.88 14.35
CA VAL A 203 -14.51 -7.34 15.67
C VAL A 203 -15.05 -8.72 16.01
N GLU A 204 -16.35 -8.97 15.75
CA GLU A 204 -16.98 -10.27 15.98
C GLU A 204 -16.40 -11.34 15.06
N VAL A 205 -16.16 -11.00 13.79
CA VAL A 205 -15.54 -11.90 12.81
C VAL A 205 -14.12 -12.28 13.25
N CYS A 206 -13.32 -11.30 13.66
CA CYS A 206 -11.96 -11.52 14.16
C CYS A 206 -11.95 -12.35 15.44
N ARG A 207 -12.94 -12.16 16.33
CA ARG A 207 -13.10 -12.94 17.56
C ARG A 207 -13.42 -14.41 17.25
N LYS A 208 -14.39 -14.66 16.39
CA LYS A 208 -14.74 -16.03 15.96
C LYS A 208 -13.58 -16.73 15.27
N PHE A 209 -12.81 -15.99 14.46
CA PHE A 209 -11.59 -16.52 13.88
C PHE A 209 -10.56 -16.89 14.95
N ALA A 210 -10.32 -16.01 15.93
CA ALA A 210 -9.45 -16.27 17.08
C ALA A 210 -9.89 -17.54 17.87
N GLU A 211 -11.18 -17.70 18.14
CA GLU A 211 -11.73 -18.88 18.80
C GLU A 211 -11.53 -20.15 17.97
N SER A 212 -11.76 -20.09 16.65
CA SER A 212 -11.61 -21.23 15.74
C SER A 212 -10.19 -21.79 15.65
N ILE A 213 -9.18 -20.98 16.00
CA ILE A 213 -7.77 -21.37 16.03
C ILE A 213 -7.27 -21.67 17.46
N GLY A 214 -8.18 -21.75 18.43
CA GLY A 214 -7.89 -22.20 19.80
C GLY A 214 -7.52 -21.09 20.79
N ILE A 215 -7.79 -19.82 20.48
CA ILE A 215 -7.59 -18.73 21.44
C ILE A 215 -8.79 -18.68 22.38
N SER A 216 -8.54 -18.82 23.68
CA SER A 216 -9.53 -18.61 24.74
C SER A 216 -9.58 -17.15 25.19
N GLU A 217 -10.64 -16.78 25.93
CA GLU A 217 -10.78 -15.44 26.53
C GLU A 217 -10.70 -14.30 25.49
N THR A 218 -11.33 -14.50 24.34
CA THR A 218 -11.31 -13.59 23.20
C THR A 218 -12.05 -12.26 23.43
N HIS A 219 -12.71 -12.11 24.58
CA HIS A 219 -13.22 -10.85 25.09
C HIS A 219 -12.09 -9.93 25.62
N HIS A 220 -10.94 -10.49 25.98
CA HIS A 220 -9.74 -9.73 26.35
C HIS A 220 -8.88 -9.50 25.10
N SER A 221 -8.96 -8.30 24.54
CA SER A 221 -8.25 -7.88 23.33
C SER A 221 -6.73 -8.05 23.40
N LEU A 222 -6.12 -7.95 24.59
CA LEU A 222 -4.71 -8.26 24.80
C LEU A 222 -4.37 -9.71 24.44
N ASN A 223 -5.21 -10.68 24.79
CA ASN A 223 -4.98 -12.09 24.49
C ASN A 223 -5.03 -12.35 22.98
N VAL A 224 -6.03 -11.76 22.33
CA VAL A 224 -6.23 -11.84 20.88
C VAL A 224 -5.09 -11.17 20.10
N LYS A 225 -4.69 -9.96 20.52
CA LYS A 225 -3.59 -9.21 19.92
C LYS A 225 -2.25 -9.93 20.05
N SER A 226 -1.95 -10.47 21.23
CA SER A 226 -0.67 -11.13 21.51
C SER A 226 -0.44 -12.29 20.56
N TYR A 227 -1.50 -13.07 20.31
CA TYR A 227 -1.47 -14.16 19.35
C TYR A 227 -1.28 -13.68 17.90
N PHE A 228 -2.04 -12.67 17.48
CA PHE A 228 -1.88 -12.09 16.14
C PHE A 228 -0.44 -11.57 15.93
N SER A 229 0.12 -10.92 16.95
CA SER A 229 1.50 -10.42 16.93
C SER A 229 2.53 -11.56 16.91
N ALA A 230 2.25 -12.70 17.52
CA ALA A 230 3.13 -13.87 17.54
C ALA A 230 3.11 -14.66 16.21
N PHE A 231 2.03 -14.59 15.44
CA PHE A 231 1.93 -15.22 14.12
C PHE A 231 2.42 -14.32 12.98
N PHE A 232 2.25 -12.99 13.10
CA PHE A 232 2.54 -12.02 12.03
C PHE A 232 3.68 -11.06 12.40
N VAL A 233 4.69 -11.62 13.07
CA VAL A 233 5.74 -11.01 13.93
C VAL A 233 6.44 -9.77 13.36
N ASN A 234 6.61 -9.66 12.04
CA ASN A 234 7.53 -8.66 11.47
C ASN A 234 6.92 -7.28 11.17
N HIS A 235 5.63 -7.16 10.85
CA HIS A 235 5.05 -5.90 10.37
C HIS A 235 4.23 -5.12 11.40
N TYR A 236 3.69 -5.79 12.42
CA TYR A 236 2.88 -5.16 13.46
C TYR A 236 3.68 -4.16 14.32
N THR A 237 4.91 -4.52 14.71
CA THR A 237 5.77 -3.70 15.58
C THR A 237 6.21 -2.39 14.90
N LEU A 238 6.48 -2.43 13.60
CA LEU A 238 6.86 -1.27 12.77
C LEU A 238 5.72 -0.25 12.75
N MET A 239 4.49 -0.72 12.51
CA MET A 239 3.33 0.15 12.44
C MET A 239 2.97 0.80 13.77
N LYS A 240 3.07 0.08 14.90
CA LYS A 240 2.82 0.66 16.23
C LYS A 240 3.84 1.74 16.61
N LYS A 241 5.12 1.54 16.29
CA LYS A 241 6.16 2.58 16.49
C LYS A 241 5.82 3.85 15.71
N TRP A 242 5.36 3.69 14.48
CA TRP A 242 4.96 4.82 13.63
C TRP A 242 3.68 5.52 14.10
N GLN A 243 2.62 4.77 14.42
CA GLN A 243 1.38 5.32 15.02
C GLN A 243 1.65 6.08 16.33
N HIS A 244 2.56 5.57 17.15
CA HIS A 244 2.99 6.21 18.38
C HIS A 244 3.79 7.49 18.12
N SER A 245 4.68 7.50 17.12
CA SER A 245 5.43 8.71 16.70
C SER A 245 4.52 9.84 16.19
N MET A 246 3.31 9.49 15.75
CA MET A 246 2.29 10.43 15.25
C MET A 246 1.25 10.86 16.30
N GLN A 247 1.43 10.56 17.60
CA GLN A 247 0.48 10.89 18.68
C GLN A 247 -0.98 10.43 18.40
N MET A 248 -1.16 9.27 17.77
CA MET A 248 -2.50 8.78 17.41
C MET A 248 -3.09 7.93 18.54
N HIS A 249 -3.89 8.54 19.43
CA HIS A 249 -4.56 7.86 20.55
C HIS A 249 -6.06 7.59 20.33
N SER A 250 -6.64 8.01 19.21
CA SER A 250 -8.08 7.83 18.99
C SER A 250 -8.40 7.65 17.51
N MET A 251 -8.49 6.41 17.04
CA MET A 251 -9.03 6.13 15.70
C MET A 251 -9.86 4.84 15.70
N GLN A 252 -11.15 5.00 15.89
CA GLN A 252 -12.15 4.30 15.10
C GLN A 252 -12.50 5.28 13.98
N VAL A 253 -11.91 5.10 12.79
CA VAL A 253 -12.34 5.85 11.61
C VAL A 253 -12.72 4.79 10.58
N PHE A 254 -14.03 4.77 10.32
CA PHE A 254 -14.88 3.78 9.64
C PHE A 254 -15.29 2.60 10.51
#